data_AF-A0A7V9BRR8-F1
#
_entry.id   AF-A0A7V9BRR8-F1
#
_cell.length_a   1.000
_cell.length_b   1.000
_cell.length_c   1.000
_cell.angle_alpha   90.00
_cell.angle_beta   90.00
_cell.angle_gamma   90.00
#
_symmetry.space_group_name_H-M   'P 1'
#
loop_
_entity.id
_entity.type
_entity.pdbx_description
1 polymer ?
#
loop_
_entity_poly.entity_id
_entity_poly.type
_entity_poly.pdbx_seq_one_letter_code
_entity_poly.pdbx_strand_id
1 'polypeptide(L)'
;PAPPELSRAIGELAGAVRSLGEQLKEPDREVRTRKLALRAARTATSLLPEREALAINVVIGQVRLTASDLLRGSGMDLAQAQEALDRVSLDDED
;
A
#
# COMPACT_ATOMS: atom_id res chain seq x y z
N PRO A 1 13.57 12.54 -12.93
CA PRO A 1 12.27 12.85 -12.28
C PRO A 1 11.74 11.57 -11.63
N ALA A 2 10.97 11.65 -10.53
CA ALA A 2 10.39 10.45 -9.92
C ALA A 2 9.36 9.81 -10.87
N PRO A 3 9.27 8.46 -10.96
CA PRO A 3 8.24 7.79 -11.73
C PRO A 3 6.83 8.26 -11.31
N PRO A 4 5.93 8.51 -12.26
CA PRO A 4 4.54 8.89 -11.97
C PRO A 4 3.82 7.90 -11.03
N GLU A 5 4.12 6.61 -11.17
CA GLU A 5 3.59 5.51 -10.38
C GLU A 5 3.99 5.65 -8.91
N LEU A 6 5.23 6.06 -8.64
CA LEU A 6 5.70 6.30 -7.28
C LEU A 6 4.94 7.46 -6.63
N SER A 7 4.74 8.55 -7.37
CA SER A 7 3.95 9.70 -6.89
C SER A 7 2.50 9.31 -6.63
N ARG A 8 1.92 8.47 -7.50
CA ARG A 8 0.57 7.94 -7.34
C ARG A 8 0.45 7.02 -6.11
N ALA A 9 1.40 6.12 -5.88
CA ALA A 9 1.42 5.23 -4.73
C ALA A 9 1.46 6.02 -3.41
N ILE A 10 2.27 7.08 -3.34
CA ILE A 10 2.31 7.99 -2.18
C ILE A 10 0.97 8.71 -1.99
N GLY A 11 0.33 9.15 -3.08
CA GLY A 11 -1.02 9.74 -3.04
C GLY A 11 -2.08 8.76 -2.51
N GLU A 12 -2.00 7.49 -2.91
CA GLU A 12 -2.87 6.41 -2.44
C GLU A 12 -2.66 6.12 -0.94
N LEU A 13 -1.42 6.09 -0.44
CA LEU A 13 -1.12 6.02 0.99
C LEU A 13 -1.67 7.21 1.77
N ALA A 14 -1.48 8.44 1.27
CA ALA A 14 -2.02 9.63 1.91
C ALA A 14 -3.56 9.56 2.00
N GLY A 15 -4.21 9.00 0.97
CA GLY A 15 -5.63 8.69 0.98
C GLY A 15 -5.99 7.66 2.05
N ALA A 16 -5.22 6.59 2.18
CA ALA A 16 -5.43 5.55 3.19
C ALA A 16 -5.28 6.09 4.62
N VAL A 17 -4.27 6.93 4.88
CA VAL A 17 -4.09 7.60 6.19
C VAL A 17 -5.29 8.46 6.55
N ARG A 18 -5.79 9.27 5.60
CA ARG A 18 -7.01 10.08 5.83
C ARG A 18 -8.23 9.21 6.09
N SER A 19 -8.40 8.15 5.30
CA SER A 19 -9.49 7.18 5.47
C SER A 19 -9.43 6.48 6.82
N LEU A 20 -8.23 6.13 7.31
CA LEU A 20 -8.05 5.55 8.64
C LEU A 20 -8.47 6.54 9.73
N GLY A 21 -8.12 7.82 9.58
CA GLY A 21 -8.59 8.88 10.48
C GLY A 21 -10.12 9.04 10.49
N GLU A 22 -10.80 8.81 9.37
CA GLU A 22 -12.27 8.74 9.30
C GLU A 22 -12.81 7.47 9.98
N GLN A 23 -12.17 6.33 9.76
CA GLN A 23 -12.54 5.04 10.35
C GLN A 23 -12.49 5.06 11.89
N LEU A 24 -11.53 5.78 12.48
CA LEU A 24 -11.48 5.94 13.93
C LEU A 24 -12.72 6.66 14.51
N LYS A 25 -13.44 7.42 13.69
CA LYS A 25 -14.71 8.07 14.06
C LYS A 25 -15.92 7.20 13.72
N GLU A 26 -15.83 6.46 12.62
CA GLU A 26 -16.87 5.58 12.09
C GLU A 26 -16.25 4.20 11.77
N PRO A 27 -16.28 3.24 12.71
CA PRO A 27 -15.55 1.98 12.62
C PRO A 27 -15.79 1.16 11.34
N ASP A 28 -16.96 1.28 10.71
CA ASP A 28 -17.39 0.53 9.52
C ASP A 28 -16.80 1.04 8.19
N ARG A 29 -15.73 1.85 8.24
CA ARG A 29 -15.05 2.42 7.05
C ARG A 29 -13.74 1.72 6.70
N GLU A 30 -13.45 0.57 7.30
CA GLU A 30 -12.20 -0.18 7.13
C GLU A 30 -11.95 -0.60 5.68
N VAL A 31 -13.00 -0.89 4.93
CA VAL A 31 -12.92 -1.31 3.52
C VAL A 31 -12.20 -0.27 2.66
N ARG A 32 -12.47 1.02 2.88
CA ARG A 32 -11.84 2.10 2.10
C ARG A 32 -10.36 2.25 2.43
N THR A 33 -10.02 2.18 3.72
CA THR A 33 -8.64 2.23 4.21
C THR A 33 -7.82 1.08 3.60
N ARG A 34 -8.34 -0.14 3.67
CA ARG A 34 -7.70 -1.35 3.12
C ARG A 34 -7.50 -1.25 1.61
N LYS A 35 -8.54 -0.83 0.87
CA LYS A 35 -8.48 -0.68 -0.59
C LYS A 35 -7.39 0.31 -1.03
N LEU A 36 -7.28 1.45 -0.35
CA LEU A 36 -6.28 2.47 -0.69
C LEU A 36 -4.86 1.99 -0.36
N ALA A 37 -4.66 1.34 0.79
CA ALA A 37 -3.36 0.78 1.17
C ALA A 37 -2.87 -0.31 0.19
N LEU A 38 -3.76 -1.24 -0.19
CA LEU A 38 -3.45 -2.29 -1.16
C LEU A 38 -3.15 -1.73 -2.55
N ARG A 39 -3.90 -0.71 -2.98
CA ARG A 39 -3.66 -0.04 -4.26
C ARG A 39 -2.29 0.63 -4.29
N ALA A 40 -1.90 1.30 -3.20
CA ALA A 40 -0.57 1.91 -3.07
C ALA A 40 0.55 0.87 -3.19
N ALA A 41 0.42 -0.25 -2.47
CA ALA A 41 1.40 -1.34 -2.51
C ALA A 41 1.53 -1.94 -3.91
N ARG A 42 0.41 -2.17 -4.61
CA ARG A 42 0.41 -2.65 -6.00
C ARG A 42 1.07 -1.65 -6.94
N THR A 43 0.63 -0.39 -6.93
CA THR A 43 1.19 0.67 -7.78
C THR A 43 2.70 0.80 -7.59
N ALA A 44 3.21 0.75 -6.36
CA ALA A 44 4.64 0.79 -6.10
C ALA A 44 5.36 -0.49 -6.56
N THR A 45 4.77 -1.67 -6.36
CA THR A 45 5.38 -2.97 -6.73
C THR A 45 5.47 -3.14 -8.25
N SER A 46 4.57 -2.51 -9.03
CA SER A 46 4.62 -2.52 -10.50
C SER A 46 5.89 -1.90 -11.12
N LEU A 47 6.70 -1.19 -10.31
CA LEU A 47 8.00 -0.65 -10.72
C LEU A 47 9.16 -1.66 -10.58
N LEU A 48 8.91 -2.86 -10.04
CA LEU A 48 9.87 -3.96 -10.06
C LEU A 48 9.80 -4.67 -11.44
N PRO A 49 10.92 -5.07 -12.07
CA PRO A 49 12.28 -5.10 -11.56
C PRO A 49 13.14 -4.02 -12.25
N GLU A 50 12.81 -2.73 -12.11
CA GLU A 50 13.69 -1.66 -12.58
C GLU A 50 15.02 -1.69 -11.78
N ARG A 51 15.95 -2.57 -12.21
CA ARG A 51 17.18 -2.98 -11.50
C ARG A 51 18.14 -1.84 -11.18
N GLU A 52 17.99 -0.70 -11.84
CA GLU A 52 19.01 0.34 -11.85
C GLU A 52 18.82 1.44 -10.79
N ALA A 53 17.70 1.44 -10.06
CA ALA A 53 17.41 2.48 -9.08
C ALA A 53 17.20 1.93 -7.66
N LEU A 54 18.29 1.57 -6.98
CA LEU A 54 18.27 1.17 -5.55
C LEU A 54 17.46 2.14 -4.67
N ALA A 55 17.53 3.44 -4.94
CA ALA A 55 16.74 4.44 -4.25
C ALA A 55 15.22 4.24 -4.43
N ILE A 56 14.76 3.85 -5.62
CA ILE A 56 13.35 3.55 -5.90
C ILE A 56 12.93 2.29 -5.14
N ASN A 57 13.76 1.25 -5.12
CA ASN A 57 13.47 0.01 -4.38
C ASN A 57 13.28 0.24 -2.87
N VAL A 58 14.06 1.15 -2.27
CA VAL A 58 13.88 1.56 -0.87
C VAL A 58 12.51 2.18 -0.66
N VAL A 59 12.07 3.08 -1.53
CA VAL A 59 10.75 3.72 -1.40
C VAL A 59 9.63 2.72 -1.63
N ILE A 60 9.76 1.79 -2.59
CA ILE A 60 8.80 0.69 -2.77
C ILE A 60 8.66 -0.12 -1.47
N GLY A 61 9.78 -0.49 -0.85
CA GLY A 61 9.80 -1.18 0.44
C GLY A 61 9.09 -0.40 1.54
N GLN A 62 9.34 0.91 1.64
CA GLN A 62 8.66 1.80 2.59
C GLN A 62 7.15 1.90 2.34
N VAL A 63 6.73 1.96 1.07
CA VAL A 63 5.31 1.95 0.70
C VAL A 63 4.64 0.65 1.17
N ARG A 64 5.27 -0.49 0.94
CA ARG A 64 4.75 -1.80 1.39
C ARG A 64 4.67 -1.91 2.92
N LEU A 65 5.70 -1.45 3.64
CA LEU A 65 5.68 -1.43 5.11
C LEU A 65 4.55 -0.53 5.64
N THR A 66 4.42 0.68 5.09
CA THR A 66 3.35 1.62 5.49
C THR A 66 1.97 1.07 5.16
N ALA A 67 1.80 0.40 4.01
CA ALA A 67 0.55 -0.26 3.66
C ALA A 67 0.20 -1.38 4.66
N SER A 68 1.19 -2.18 5.10
CA SER A 68 1.00 -3.19 6.14
C SER A 68 0.52 -2.57 7.47
N ASP A 69 1.15 -1.47 7.90
CA ASP A 69 0.75 -0.76 9.12
C ASP A 69 -0.67 -0.19 9.01
N LEU A 70 -1.06 0.33 7.85
CA LEU A 70 -2.42 0.83 7.60
C LEU A 70 -3.46 -0.27 7.58
N LEU A 71 -3.14 -1.44 6.99
CA LEU A 71 -4.00 -2.61 7.02
C LEU A 71 -4.22 -3.08 8.45
N ARG A 72 -3.15 -3.12 9.26
CA ARG A 72 -3.25 -3.45 10.69
C ARG A 72 -4.04 -2.41 11.47
N GLY A 73 -3.80 -1.12 11.21
CA GLY A 73 -4.56 -0.02 11.77
C GLY A 73 -6.06 -0.07 11.44
N SER A 74 -6.42 -0.68 10.29
CA SER A 74 -7.81 -0.91 9.90
C SER A 74 -8.48 -2.11 10.61
N GLY A 75 -7.76 -2.81 11.49
CA GLY A 75 -8.27 -3.95 12.27
C GLY A 75 -7.83 -5.33 11.75
N MET A 76 -6.91 -5.42 10.79
CA MET A 76 -6.28 -6.70 10.43
C MET A 76 -5.18 -7.08 11.43
N ASP A 77 -4.97 -8.37 11.63
CA ASP A 77 -3.72 -8.83 12.23
C ASP A 77 -2.56 -8.81 11.21
N LEU A 78 -1.36 -9.16 11.67
CA LEU A 78 -0.17 -9.16 10.82
C LEU A 78 -0.25 -10.20 9.69
N ALA A 79 -0.79 -11.39 9.97
CA ALA A 79 -0.87 -12.47 8.99
C ALA A 79 -1.88 -12.12 7.89
N GLN A 80 -3.04 -11.57 8.26
CA GLN A 80 -4.06 -11.07 7.34
C GLN A 80 -3.52 -9.94 6.45
N ALA A 81 -2.75 -9.01 7.03
CA ALA A 81 -2.15 -7.91 6.28
C ALA A 81 -1.11 -8.41 5.28
N GLN A 82 -0.25 -9.35 5.69
CA GLN A 82 0.75 -9.97 4.81
C GLN A 82 0.08 -10.73 3.66
N GLU A 83 -0.89 -11.59 3.98
CA GLU A 83 -1.62 -12.36 2.95
C GLU A 83 -2.33 -11.43 1.96
N ALA A 84 -2.93 -10.33 2.41
CA ALA A 84 -3.55 -9.35 1.53
C ALA A 84 -2.54 -8.64 0.60
N LEU A 85 -1.34 -8.32 1.11
CA LEU A 85 -0.26 -7.72 0.32
C LEU A 85 0.35 -8.70 -0.69
N ASP A 86 0.44 -9.98 -0.33
CA ASP A 86 0.97 -11.01 -1.22
C ASP A 86 0.02 -11.26 -2.39
N ARG A 87 -1.29 -11.37 -2.15
CA ARG A 87 -2.30 -11.52 -3.23
C ARG A 87 -2.20 -10.42 -4.28
N VAL A 88 -2.08 -9.15 -3.86
CA VAL A 88 -1.98 -8.03 -4.82
C VAL A 88 -0.62 -7.93 -5.53
N SER A 89 0.38 -8.68 -5.08
CA SER A 89 1.69 -8.77 -5.74
C SER A 89 1.74 -9.92 -6.77
N LEU A 90 0.93 -10.96 -6.57
CA LEU A 90 0.82 -12.13 -7.45
C LEU A 90 -0.10 -11.87 -8.66
N ASP A 91 -1.13 -11.04 -8.48
CA ASP A 91 -2.05 -10.64 -9.56
C ASP A 91 -1.37 -9.87 -10.71
N ASP A 92 -0.08 -9.53 -10.60
CA ASP A 92 0.71 -8.87 -11.65
C ASP A 92 1.57 -9.87 -12.47
N GLU A 93 1.58 -11.17 -12.12
CA GLU A 93 2.30 -12.25 -12.84
C GLU A 93 1.45 -13.05 -13.86
N ASP A 94 0.13 -12.79 -13.93
CA ASP A 94 -0.83 -13.38 -14.90
C ASP A 94 -1.18 -12.40 -16.04
#